data_AF-A0A561WSV3-F1
#
_entry.id   AF-A0A561WSV3-F1
#
_cell.length_a   1.000
_cell.length_b   1.000
_cell.length_c   1.000
_cell.angle_alpha   90.00
_cell.angle_beta   90.00
_cell.angle_gamma   90.00
#
_symmetry.space_group_name_H-M   'P 1'
#
loop_
_entity.id
_entity.type
_entity.pdbx_description
1 polymer ?
#
loop_
_entity_poly.entity_id
_entity_poly.type
_entity_poly.pdbx_seq_one_letter_code
_entity_poly.pdbx_strand_id
1 'polypeptide(L)'
;MTWSAVLLVTAVVWAVSVIRSVRLRAFVYSLPLPMTLALVTTDHRVDGAQLLGVLGLNLFFVTVALTHHRLRWPILLADLAGIAAYVALSAGLLAVPVPFGPALAGTLALWLLAMVVLRRRARAVAAAPQRPVDARRDSLPAPAKLAVIFAGAVLTGLLGQLLRGMVVTFPYSGVLVAVEARRQLVDFSRHFARNSLALVGFLTAYHHLQDGSPVVALAGGWAAFALLATALHLPRRRRAEPAPADALPDASAGPAPAAPTRPAPDPSTRPAPDGAAGTPHARPRPRPTAAERRATT
;
A
#
# COMPACT_ATOMS: atom_id res chain seq x y z
N MET A 1 1.56 -28.54 -3.97
CA MET A 1 0.59 -27.46 -4.26
C MET A 1 -0.17 -27.82 -5.51
N THR A 2 -1.48 -27.60 -5.54
CA THR A 2 -2.30 -27.82 -6.74
C THR A 2 -2.09 -26.67 -7.74
N TRP A 3 -2.17 -26.96 -9.05
CA TRP A 3 -2.06 -25.93 -10.11
C TRP A 3 -3.05 -24.77 -9.92
N SER A 4 -4.22 -25.05 -9.33
CA SER A 4 -5.25 -24.08 -8.97
C SER A 4 -4.75 -23.02 -7.98
N ALA A 5 -3.93 -23.40 -6.99
CA ALA A 5 -3.35 -22.45 -6.03
C ALA A 5 -2.35 -21.50 -6.72
N VAL A 6 -1.52 -22.03 -7.61
CA VAL A 6 -0.54 -21.24 -8.38
C VAL A 6 -1.25 -20.25 -9.31
N LEU A 7 -2.28 -20.71 -10.04
CA LEU A 7 -3.07 -19.88 -10.94
C LEU A 7 -3.81 -18.77 -10.19
N LEU A 8 -4.40 -19.08 -9.02
CA LEU A 8 -5.10 -18.08 -8.22
C LEU A 8 -4.14 -17.03 -7.64
N VAL A 9 -3.00 -17.45 -7.07
CA VAL A 9 -1.97 -16.52 -6.59
C VAL A 9 -1.50 -15.62 -7.73
N THR A 10 -1.26 -16.19 -8.91
CA THR A 10 -0.91 -15.44 -10.11
C THR A 10 -2.00 -14.43 -10.50
N ALA A 11 -3.27 -14.83 -10.48
CA ALA A 11 -4.40 -13.95 -10.79
C ALA A 11 -4.56 -12.81 -9.78
N VAL A 12 -4.41 -13.07 -8.48
CA VAL A 12 -4.44 -12.05 -7.43
C VAL A 12 -3.28 -11.06 -7.60
N VAL A 13 -2.07 -11.57 -7.80
CA VAL A 13 -0.88 -10.74 -8.05
C VAL A 13 -1.09 -9.89 -9.30
N TRP A 14 -1.61 -10.48 -10.37
CA TRP A 14 -1.92 -9.78 -11.61
C TRP A 14 -2.96 -8.68 -11.40
N ALA A 15 -4.07 -8.97 -10.71
CA ALA A 15 -5.11 -8.00 -10.40
C ALA A 15 -4.55 -6.81 -9.59
N VAL A 16 -3.77 -7.08 -8.54
CA VAL A 16 -3.08 -6.04 -7.73
C VAL A 16 -2.15 -5.19 -8.60
N SER A 17 -1.50 -5.80 -9.58
CA SER A 17 -0.55 -5.15 -10.47
C SER A 17 -1.20 -4.15 -11.46
N VAL A 18 -2.52 -4.29 -11.71
CA VAL A 18 -3.29 -3.42 -12.61
C VAL A 18 -3.82 -2.18 -11.86
N ILE A 19 -3.92 -2.25 -10.53
CA ILE A 19 -4.49 -1.17 -9.71
C ILE A 19 -3.51 0.00 -9.59
N ARG A 20 -3.85 1.15 -10.17
CA ARG A 20 -3.02 2.38 -10.15
C ARG A 20 -3.01 3.14 -8.83
N SER A 21 -4.10 3.06 -8.05
CA SER A 21 -4.21 3.79 -6.77
C SER A 21 -3.48 3.05 -5.64
N VAL A 22 -2.51 3.70 -5.00
CA VAL A 22 -1.75 3.14 -3.86
C VAL A 22 -2.67 2.71 -2.72
N ARG A 23 -3.70 3.52 -2.42
CA ARG A 23 -4.65 3.23 -1.35
C ARG A 23 -5.46 1.98 -1.65
N LEU A 24 -6.00 1.90 -2.87
CA LEU A 24 -6.76 0.73 -3.30
C LEU A 24 -5.85 -0.50 -3.35
N ARG A 25 -4.61 -0.35 -3.83
CA ARG A 25 -3.63 -1.43 -3.85
C ARG A 25 -3.33 -1.96 -2.45
N ALA A 26 -3.06 -1.09 -1.48
CA ALA A 26 -2.84 -1.47 -0.09
C ALA A 26 -4.08 -2.14 0.53
N PHE A 27 -5.28 -1.70 0.16
CA PHE A 27 -6.53 -2.32 0.58
C PHE A 27 -6.74 -3.72 -0.02
N VAL A 28 -6.61 -3.87 -1.34
CA VAL A 28 -6.72 -5.18 -2.01
C VAL A 28 -5.66 -6.14 -1.51
N TYR A 29 -4.45 -5.64 -1.28
CA TYR A 29 -3.34 -6.42 -0.70
C TYR A 29 -3.64 -6.87 0.74
N SER A 30 -4.45 -6.11 1.47
CA SER A 30 -4.88 -6.48 2.82
C SER A 30 -6.10 -7.41 2.86
N LEU A 31 -6.69 -7.77 1.71
CA LEU A 31 -7.80 -8.70 1.71
C LEU A 31 -7.30 -10.10 2.13
N PRO A 32 -8.04 -10.81 3.00
CA PRO A 32 -7.66 -12.15 3.44
C PRO A 32 -7.95 -13.21 2.37
N LEU A 33 -7.88 -12.88 1.07
CA LEU A 33 -8.16 -13.81 -0.02
C LEU A 33 -7.17 -14.98 -0.07
N PRO A 34 -5.83 -14.75 -0.07
CA PRO A 34 -4.87 -15.86 0.01
C PRO A 34 -5.06 -16.69 1.28
N MET A 35 -5.43 -16.02 2.38
CA MET A 35 -5.71 -16.66 3.67
C MET A 35 -6.93 -17.57 3.65
N THR A 36 -8.03 -17.06 3.13
CA THR A 36 -9.26 -17.82 2.96
C THR A 36 -8.99 -19.05 2.09
N LEU A 37 -8.25 -18.89 0.99
CA LEU A 37 -7.92 -20.02 0.12
C LEU A 37 -7.11 -21.09 0.87
N ALA A 38 -6.05 -20.71 1.59
CA ALA A 38 -5.24 -21.68 2.31
C ALA A 38 -6.07 -22.37 3.40
N LEU A 39 -6.94 -21.66 4.11
CA LEU A 39 -7.81 -22.23 5.14
C LEU A 39 -8.89 -23.16 4.57
N VAL A 40 -9.36 -22.91 3.34
CA VAL A 40 -10.31 -23.79 2.64
C VAL A 40 -9.62 -25.01 2.03
N THR A 41 -8.39 -24.85 1.55
CA THR A 41 -7.66 -25.91 0.82
C THR A 41 -6.79 -26.76 1.73
N THR A 42 -6.56 -26.33 2.97
CA THR A 42 -5.74 -27.03 3.94
C THR A 42 -6.44 -27.09 5.29
N ASP A 43 -6.29 -28.20 6.00
CA ASP A 43 -6.91 -28.41 7.31
C ASP A 43 -6.07 -27.74 8.43
N HIS A 44 -5.41 -26.63 8.13
CA HIS A 44 -4.57 -25.92 9.09
C HIS A 44 -5.42 -25.08 10.03
N ARG A 45 -5.25 -25.33 11.33
CA ARG A 45 -5.82 -24.48 12.37
C ARG A 45 -5.06 -23.16 12.45
N VAL A 46 -5.80 -22.08 12.69
CA VAL A 46 -5.22 -20.75 12.93
C VAL A 46 -4.75 -20.71 14.37
N ASP A 47 -3.49 -20.33 14.58
CA ASP A 47 -2.84 -20.19 15.89
C ASP A 47 -2.08 -18.85 15.97
N GLY A 48 -1.36 -18.61 17.08
CA GLY A 48 -0.63 -17.36 17.32
C GLY A 48 0.43 -17.06 16.27
N ALA A 49 1.00 -18.08 15.62
CA ALA A 49 1.98 -17.94 14.56
C ALA A 49 1.43 -17.11 13.37
N GLN A 50 0.18 -17.33 12.98
CA GLN A 50 -0.45 -16.62 11.86
C GLN A 50 -0.61 -15.11 12.14
N LEU A 51 -0.91 -14.73 13.40
CA LEU A 51 -0.94 -13.32 13.81
C LEU A 51 0.44 -12.67 13.70
N LEU A 52 1.48 -13.39 14.12
CA LEU A 52 2.85 -12.92 14.01
C LEU A 52 3.34 -12.89 12.55
N GLY A 53 2.79 -13.73 11.66
CA GLY A 53 2.98 -13.62 10.22
C GLY A 53 2.50 -12.28 9.66
N VAL A 54 1.32 -11.79 10.10
CA VAL A 54 0.82 -10.45 9.73
C VAL A 54 1.77 -9.35 10.22
N LEU A 55 2.31 -9.49 11.42
CA LEU A 55 3.32 -8.56 11.95
C LEU A 55 4.62 -8.64 11.14
N GLY A 56 5.07 -9.85 10.80
CA GLY A 56 6.23 -10.10 9.95
C GLY A 56 6.10 -9.46 8.57
N LEU A 57 4.91 -9.48 7.97
CA LEU A 57 4.64 -8.84 6.70
C LEU A 57 4.73 -7.31 6.79
N ASN A 58 4.29 -6.72 7.89
CA ASN A 58 4.48 -5.30 8.16
C ASN A 58 5.96 -4.96 8.39
N LEU A 59 6.67 -5.81 9.14
CA LEU A 59 8.11 -5.69 9.36
C LEU A 59 8.89 -5.77 8.04
N PHE A 60 8.49 -6.65 7.13
CA PHE A 60 9.05 -6.74 5.78
C PHE A 60 9.00 -5.38 5.07
N PHE A 61 7.82 -4.78 4.92
CA PHE A 61 7.70 -3.50 4.22
C PHE A 61 8.45 -2.36 4.93
N VAL A 62 8.45 -2.34 6.27
CA VAL A 62 9.22 -1.37 7.05
C VAL A 62 10.72 -1.55 6.82
N THR A 63 11.20 -2.79 6.76
CA THR A 63 12.60 -3.13 6.53
C THR A 63 13.02 -2.65 5.15
N VAL A 64 12.24 -2.99 4.11
CA VAL A 64 12.51 -2.54 2.73
C VAL A 64 12.47 -1.01 2.64
N ALA A 65 11.49 -0.35 3.29
CA ALA A 65 11.42 1.11 3.30
C ALA A 65 12.63 1.75 4.00
N LEU A 66 13.08 1.16 5.10
CA LEU A 66 14.23 1.65 5.85
C LEU A 66 15.53 1.46 5.06
N THR A 67 15.78 0.25 4.53
CA THR A 67 17.00 -0.05 3.77
C THR A 67 17.05 0.72 2.46
N HIS A 68 15.93 0.86 1.76
CA HIS A 68 15.87 1.60 0.50
C HIS A 68 15.98 3.12 0.71
N HIS A 69 15.23 3.72 1.63
CA HIS A 69 15.21 5.19 1.77
C HIS A 69 16.30 5.74 2.70
N ARG A 70 16.62 5.03 3.79
CA ARG A 70 17.61 5.51 4.79
C ARG A 70 19.02 5.07 4.44
N LEU A 71 19.20 3.80 4.05
CA LEU A 71 20.51 3.26 3.68
C LEU A 71 20.82 3.39 2.17
N ARG A 72 19.85 3.86 1.37
CA ARG A 72 19.98 4.04 -0.09
C ARG A 72 20.38 2.77 -0.84
N TRP A 73 20.02 1.60 -0.33
CA TRP A 73 20.28 0.34 -1.02
C TRP A 73 19.44 0.24 -2.29
N PRO A 74 19.95 -0.40 -3.36
CA PRO A 74 19.13 -0.71 -4.53
C PRO A 74 17.94 -1.57 -4.09
N ILE A 75 16.79 -1.35 -4.72
CA ILE A 75 15.51 -1.91 -4.26
C ILE A 75 15.55 -3.45 -4.13
N LEU A 76 16.32 -4.14 -4.99
CA LEU A 76 16.47 -5.59 -4.92
C LEU A 76 17.23 -6.04 -3.66
N LEU A 77 18.28 -5.32 -3.25
CA LEU A 77 19.00 -5.62 -2.01
C LEU A 77 18.15 -5.28 -0.78
N ALA A 78 17.41 -4.16 -0.85
CA ALA A 78 16.47 -3.79 0.20
C ALA A 78 15.38 -4.85 0.39
N ASP A 79 14.87 -5.40 -0.72
CA ASP A 79 13.87 -6.45 -0.75
C ASP A 79 14.41 -7.79 -0.21
N LEU A 80 15.61 -8.19 -0.64
CA LEU A 80 16.31 -9.36 -0.08
C LEU A 80 16.51 -9.23 1.44
N ALA A 81 16.84 -8.05 1.94
CA ALA A 81 16.95 -7.80 3.37
C ALA A 81 15.61 -7.95 4.09
N GLY A 82 14.51 -7.49 3.47
CA GLY A 82 13.15 -7.72 3.96
C GLY A 82 12.81 -9.20 4.01
N ILE A 83 13.09 -9.96 2.94
CA ILE A 83 12.86 -11.42 2.89
C ILE A 83 13.68 -12.10 3.98
N ALA A 84 14.97 -11.77 4.12
CA ALA A 84 15.84 -12.35 5.13
C ALA A 84 15.31 -12.07 6.55
N ALA A 85 14.87 -10.84 6.84
CA ALA A 85 14.28 -10.49 8.12
C ALA A 85 12.99 -11.28 8.40
N TYR A 86 12.12 -11.42 7.40
CA TYR A 86 10.89 -12.20 7.52
C TYR A 86 11.19 -13.69 7.76
N VAL A 87 12.12 -14.27 7.02
CA VAL A 87 12.51 -15.68 7.14
C VAL A 87 13.16 -15.94 8.49
N ALA A 88 14.06 -15.07 8.96
CA ALA A 88 14.68 -15.19 10.27
C ALA A 88 13.65 -15.12 11.41
N LEU A 89 12.71 -14.16 11.34
CA LEU A 89 11.59 -14.08 12.27
C LEU A 89 10.77 -15.37 12.23
N SER A 90 10.44 -15.84 11.02
CA SER A 90 9.61 -17.03 10.84
C SER A 90 10.27 -18.29 11.39
N ALA A 91 11.57 -18.47 11.14
CA ALA A 91 12.34 -19.59 11.67
C ALA A 91 12.40 -19.55 13.20
N GLY A 92 12.59 -18.38 13.80
CA GLY A 92 12.56 -18.21 15.25
C GLY A 92 11.18 -18.54 15.86
N LEU A 93 10.10 -18.15 15.18
CA LEU A 93 8.74 -18.45 15.64
C LEU A 93 8.37 -19.92 15.48
N LEU A 94 8.85 -20.60 14.45
CA LEU A 94 8.64 -22.04 14.28
C LEU A 94 9.35 -22.89 15.36
N ALA A 95 10.34 -22.31 16.05
CA ALA A 95 11.07 -23.00 17.12
C ALA A 95 10.32 -23.02 18.47
N VAL A 96 9.26 -22.21 18.64
CA VAL A 96 8.55 -22.06 19.91
C VAL A 96 7.04 -22.10 19.68
N PRO A 97 6.27 -22.93 20.41
CA PRO A 97 4.82 -22.87 20.35
C PRO A 97 4.36 -21.51 20.88
N VAL A 98 3.69 -20.73 20.03
CA VAL A 98 3.20 -19.40 20.40
C VAL A 98 1.69 -19.47 20.62
N PRO A 99 1.21 -19.45 21.88
CA PRO A 99 -0.21 -19.45 22.15
C PRO A 99 -0.89 -18.19 21.58
N PHE A 100 -2.09 -18.36 21.05
CA PHE A 100 -2.84 -17.31 20.37
C PHE A 100 -3.07 -16.06 21.22
N GLY A 101 -3.47 -16.21 22.49
CA GLY A 101 -3.76 -15.09 23.39
C GLY A 101 -2.57 -14.13 23.59
N PRO A 102 -1.41 -14.63 24.06
CA PRO A 102 -0.18 -13.83 24.15
C PRO A 102 0.28 -13.24 22.81
N ALA A 103 0.14 -14.00 21.70
CA ALA A 103 0.46 -13.49 20.36
C ALA A 103 -0.42 -12.29 19.97
N LEU A 104 -1.72 -12.38 20.25
CA LEU A 104 -2.68 -11.30 19.99
C LEU A 104 -2.37 -10.08 20.84
N ALA A 105 -2.18 -10.25 22.15
CA ALA A 105 -1.84 -9.17 23.06
C ALA A 105 -0.53 -8.46 22.63
N GLY A 106 0.52 -9.24 22.34
CA GLY A 106 1.79 -8.73 21.84
C GLY A 106 1.64 -7.99 20.50
N THR A 107 0.90 -8.57 19.56
CA THR A 107 0.64 -7.94 18.25
C THR A 107 -0.08 -6.61 18.42
N LEU A 108 -1.14 -6.53 19.22
CA LEU A 108 -1.90 -5.30 19.47
C LEU A 108 -1.05 -4.25 20.20
N ALA A 109 -0.25 -4.65 21.18
CA ALA A 109 0.64 -3.75 21.91
C ALA A 109 1.71 -3.15 20.99
N LEU A 110 2.37 -3.98 20.17
CA LEU A 110 3.33 -3.53 19.16
C LEU A 110 2.68 -2.63 18.11
N TRP A 111 1.45 -2.96 17.70
CA TRP A 111 0.69 -2.13 16.77
C TRP A 111 0.39 -0.75 17.33
N LEU A 112 -0.09 -0.70 18.58
CA LEU A 112 -0.41 0.53 19.26
C LEU A 112 0.84 1.41 19.38
N LEU A 113 1.97 0.81 19.80
CA LEU A 113 3.25 1.49 19.88
C LEU A 113 3.69 2.03 18.51
N ALA A 114 3.62 1.20 17.46
CA ALA A 114 3.96 1.61 16.09
C ALA A 114 3.08 2.78 15.62
N MET A 115 1.78 2.73 15.88
CA MET A 115 0.85 3.81 15.52
C MET A 115 1.12 5.09 16.31
N VAL A 116 1.46 5.00 17.60
CA VAL A 116 1.86 6.16 18.41
C VAL A 116 3.13 6.80 17.86
N VAL A 117 4.16 5.99 17.56
CA VAL A 117 5.42 6.47 16.97
C VAL A 117 5.18 7.12 15.60
N LEU A 118 4.40 6.48 14.73
CA LEU A 118 4.04 7.00 13.42
C LEU A 118 3.27 8.32 13.52
N ARG A 119 2.32 8.44 14.45
CA ARG A 119 1.57 9.69 14.69
C ARG A 119 2.48 10.82 15.19
N ARG A 120 3.41 10.53 16.10
CA ARG A 120 4.38 11.52 16.59
C ARG A 120 5.27 12.02 15.46
N ARG A 121 5.80 11.11 14.63
CA ARG A 121 6.61 11.46 13.46
C ARG A 121 5.83 12.23 12.41
N ALA A 122 4.58 11.85 12.12
CA ALA A 122 3.74 12.57 11.17
C ALA A 122 3.48 14.02 11.59
N ARG A 123 3.28 14.28 12.89
CA ARG A 123 3.15 15.65 13.42
C ARG A 123 4.44 16.46 13.25
N ALA A 124 5.60 15.85 13.51
CA ALA A 124 6.89 16.51 13.31
C ALA A 124 7.15 16.85 11.84
N VAL A 125 6.75 15.96 10.91
CA VAL A 125 6.94 16.16 9.46
C VAL A 125 5.90 17.11 8.86
N ALA A 126 4.68 17.18 9.38
CA ALA A 126 3.64 18.10 8.90
C ALA A 126 4.02 19.58 9.08
N ALA A 127 5.01 19.90 9.93
CA ALA A 127 5.58 21.23 10.06
C ALA A 127 6.54 21.60 8.91
N ALA A 128 6.92 20.65 8.05
CA ALA A 128 7.82 20.89 6.93
C ALA A 128 7.05 21.02 5.60
N PRO A 129 7.44 21.95 4.70
CA PRO A 129 6.81 22.09 3.38
C PRO A 129 6.95 20.81 2.55
N GLN A 130 5.83 20.19 2.18
CA GLN A 130 5.83 19.02 1.30
C GLN A 130 5.96 19.45 -0.16
N ARG A 131 7.07 19.08 -0.82
CA ARG A 131 7.19 19.17 -2.28
C ARG A 131 6.33 18.07 -2.92
N PRO A 132 5.50 18.39 -3.92
CA PRO A 132 4.75 17.39 -4.67
C PRO A 132 5.72 16.46 -5.41
N VAL A 133 5.61 15.16 -5.16
CA VAL A 133 6.39 14.13 -5.86
C VAL A 133 5.61 13.70 -7.10
N ASP A 134 6.17 13.97 -8.28
CA ASP A 134 5.59 13.55 -9.55
C ASP A 134 5.50 12.01 -9.63
N ALA A 135 4.28 11.49 -9.49
CA ALA A 135 3.97 10.06 -9.52
C ALA A 135 4.01 9.44 -10.93
N ARG A 136 4.43 10.20 -11.96
CA ARG A 136 3.98 9.94 -13.34
C ARG A 136 4.87 9.06 -14.22
N ARG A 137 6.11 8.70 -13.86
CA ARG A 137 7.07 8.30 -14.92
C ARG A 137 7.86 6.98 -14.89
N ASP A 138 7.82 6.12 -13.87
CA ASP A 138 8.72 4.94 -13.89
C ASP A 138 8.09 3.61 -13.45
N SER A 139 7.12 3.13 -14.24
CA SER A 139 6.77 1.70 -14.24
C SER A 139 7.85 0.90 -14.95
N LEU A 140 8.35 -0.17 -14.33
CA LEU A 140 9.26 -1.12 -14.98
C LEU A 140 8.67 -1.65 -16.29
N PRO A 141 9.50 -1.94 -17.30
CA PRO A 141 9.05 -2.58 -18.53
C PRO A 141 8.35 -3.91 -18.20
N ALA A 142 7.23 -4.18 -18.88
CA ALA A 142 6.40 -5.37 -18.68
C ALA A 142 7.17 -6.70 -18.55
N PRO A 143 8.21 -7.00 -19.36
CA PRO A 143 8.97 -8.25 -19.21
C PRO A 143 9.73 -8.35 -17.89
N ALA A 144 10.28 -7.24 -17.38
CA ALA A 144 10.95 -7.24 -16.07
C ALA A 144 9.94 -7.50 -14.94
N LYS A 145 8.72 -6.98 -15.06
CA LYS A 145 7.62 -7.26 -14.12
C LYS A 145 7.28 -8.75 -14.12
N LEU A 146 7.14 -9.36 -15.30
CA LEU A 146 6.89 -10.79 -15.48
C LEU A 146 8.01 -11.65 -14.91
N ALA A 147 9.27 -11.30 -15.15
CA ALA A 147 10.42 -12.04 -14.61
C ALA A 147 10.44 -12.00 -13.07
N VAL A 148 10.16 -10.85 -12.46
CA VAL A 148 10.06 -10.73 -10.99
C VAL A 148 8.86 -11.50 -10.46
N ILE A 149 7.70 -11.47 -11.14
CA ILE A 149 6.52 -12.29 -10.78
C ILE A 149 6.88 -13.78 -10.80
N PHE A 150 7.52 -14.23 -11.87
CA PHE A 150 7.88 -15.63 -12.06
C PHE A 150 8.93 -16.09 -11.04
N ALA A 151 10.01 -15.34 -10.86
CA ALA A 151 11.04 -15.64 -9.87
C ALA A 151 10.45 -15.65 -8.45
N GLY A 152 9.58 -14.68 -8.13
CA GLY A 152 8.84 -14.65 -6.88
C GLY A 152 7.96 -15.90 -6.69
N ALA A 153 7.24 -16.34 -7.72
CA ALA A 153 6.40 -17.53 -7.68
C ALA A 153 7.20 -18.84 -7.50
N VAL A 154 8.37 -18.96 -8.14
CA VAL A 154 9.25 -20.13 -7.96
C VAL A 154 9.83 -20.17 -6.55
N LEU A 155 10.38 -19.06 -6.07
CA LEU A 155 10.91 -18.95 -4.70
C LEU A 155 9.82 -19.22 -3.66
N THR A 156 8.58 -18.82 -3.96
CA THR A 156 7.37 -19.09 -3.17
C THR A 156 7.02 -20.57 -3.10
N GLY A 157 7.08 -21.30 -4.21
CA GLY A 157 6.85 -22.74 -4.20
C GLY A 157 7.84 -23.47 -3.30
N LEU A 158 9.10 -23.00 -3.29
CA LEU A 158 10.18 -23.56 -2.47
C LEU A 158 10.04 -23.18 -0.98
N LEU A 159 9.83 -21.90 -0.65
CA LEU A 159 9.66 -21.46 0.75
C LEU A 159 8.34 -21.92 1.36
N GLY A 160 7.30 -22.10 0.53
CA GLY A 160 5.99 -22.61 0.94
C GLY A 160 6.07 -24.01 1.57
N GLN A 161 6.99 -24.85 1.10
CA GLN A 161 7.23 -26.16 1.68
C GLN A 161 7.97 -26.07 3.03
N LEU A 162 8.86 -25.08 3.19
CA LEU A 162 9.66 -24.88 4.40
C LEU A 162 8.87 -24.28 5.56
N LEU A 163 7.91 -23.39 5.29
CA LEU A 163 7.29 -22.55 6.33
C LEU A 163 5.93 -23.06 6.84
N ARG A 164 5.50 -24.28 6.46
CA ARG A 164 4.40 -25.08 7.05
C ARG A 164 3.21 -24.28 7.65
N GLY A 165 2.65 -23.31 6.91
CA GLY A 165 1.46 -22.55 7.35
C GLY A 165 1.69 -21.09 7.79
N MET A 166 2.94 -20.66 8.03
CA MET A 166 3.30 -19.21 8.07
C MET A 166 3.21 -18.54 6.69
N VAL A 167 3.16 -19.40 5.67
CA VAL A 167 3.09 -19.18 4.22
C VAL A 167 1.92 -18.28 3.82
N VAL A 168 0.84 -18.30 4.58
CA VAL A 168 -0.42 -17.72 4.13
C VAL A 168 -0.42 -16.17 4.12
N THR A 169 0.58 -15.56 4.77
CA THR A 169 0.84 -14.11 4.76
C THR A 169 2.20 -13.76 4.17
N PHE A 170 2.85 -14.71 3.49
CA PHE A 170 4.18 -14.49 2.94
C PHE A 170 4.16 -13.36 1.89
N PRO A 171 5.22 -12.54 1.76
CA PRO A 171 5.29 -11.38 0.86
C PRO A 171 5.34 -11.73 -0.64
N TYR A 172 4.48 -12.62 -1.13
CA TYR A 172 4.34 -13.04 -2.53
C TYR A 172 4.19 -11.88 -3.49
N SER A 173 3.21 -11.04 -3.16
CA SER A 173 2.93 -9.78 -3.81
C SER A 173 3.77 -8.66 -3.20
N GLY A 174 4.39 -8.89 -2.04
CA GLY A 174 5.11 -7.87 -1.27
C GLY A 174 6.36 -7.39 -1.98
N VAL A 175 7.12 -8.32 -2.55
CA VAL A 175 8.29 -8.04 -3.41
C VAL A 175 7.90 -7.15 -4.61
N LEU A 176 6.87 -7.57 -5.35
CA LEU A 176 6.39 -6.81 -6.51
C LEU A 176 5.86 -5.44 -6.13
N VAL A 177 5.09 -5.39 -5.06
CA VAL A 177 4.55 -4.13 -4.55
C VAL A 177 5.67 -3.24 -4.02
N ALA A 178 6.71 -3.79 -3.39
CA ALA A 178 7.87 -3.01 -2.96
C ALA A 178 8.61 -2.39 -4.14
N VAL A 179 8.81 -3.17 -5.21
CA VAL A 179 9.44 -2.71 -6.45
C VAL A 179 8.58 -1.67 -7.18
N GLU A 180 7.27 -1.89 -7.25
CA GLU A 180 6.33 -1.02 -7.96
C GLU A 180 6.01 0.26 -7.16
N ALA A 181 5.87 0.13 -5.84
CA ALA A 181 5.60 1.23 -4.93
C ALA A 181 6.88 1.83 -4.32
N ARG A 182 8.08 1.55 -4.86
CA ARG A 182 9.37 1.96 -4.26
C ARG A 182 9.45 3.44 -3.88
N ARG A 183 8.83 4.34 -4.67
CA ARG A 183 8.79 5.80 -4.39
C ARG A 183 7.75 6.19 -3.34
N GLN A 184 6.72 5.37 -3.16
CA GLN A 184 5.60 5.58 -2.26
C GLN A 184 5.59 4.52 -1.15
N LEU A 185 6.72 3.86 -0.89
CA LEU A 185 6.79 2.67 -0.06
C LEU A 185 6.45 2.99 1.39
N VAL A 186 6.83 4.17 1.86
CA VAL A 186 6.47 4.69 3.19
C VAL A 186 4.96 4.89 3.32
N ASP A 187 4.32 5.49 2.32
CA ASP A 187 2.87 5.71 2.34
C ASP A 187 2.12 4.39 2.19
N PHE A 188 2.56 3.51 1.29
CA PHE A 188 2.02 2.16 1.15
C PHE A 188 2.11 1.41 2.49
N SER A 189 3.28 1.37 3.12
CA SER A 189 3.50 0.70 4.40
C SER A 189 2.59 1.23 5.49
N ARG A 190 2.34 2.54 5.54
CA ARG A 190 1.40 3.15 6.51
C ARG A 190 -0.04 2.73 6.27
N HIS A 191 -0.50 2.75 5.02
CA HIS A 191 -1.87 2.33 4.69
C HIS A 191 -2.04 0.83 4.91
N PHE A 192 -1.06 0.03 4.50
CA PHE A 192 -1.03 -1.40 4.72
C PHE A 192 -1.04 -1.72 6.22
N ALA A 193 -0.17 -1.12 7.02
CA ALA A 193 -0.16 -1.28 8.48
C ALA A 193 -1.43 -0.79 9.18
N ARG A 194 -2.18 0.14 8.59
CA ARG A 194 -3.52 0.45 9.12
C ARG A 194 -4.51 -0.66 8.78
N ASN A 195 -4.52 -1.10 7.52
CA ASN A 195 -5.47 -2.08 7.02
C ASN A 195 -5.21 -3.49 7.57
N SER A 196 -3.96 -3.85 7.89
CA SER A 196 -3.63 -5.15 8.46
C SER A 196 -4.24 -5.39 9.84
N LEU A 197 -4.74 -4.36 10.53
CA LEU A 197 -5.56 -4.55 11.73
C LEU A 197 -6.87 -5.28 11.42
N ALA A 198 -7.45 -5.08 10.23
CA ALA A 198 -8.61 -5.83 9.78
C ALA A 198 -8.27 -7.32 9.56
N LEU A 199 -7.06 -7.64 9.06
CA LEU A 199 -6.58 -9.03 8.99
C LEU A 199 -6.40 -9.65 10.39
N VAL A 200 -5.88 -8.89 11.36
CA VAL A 200 -5.78 -9.38 12.75
C VAL A 200 -7.17 -9.72 13.28
N GLY A 201 -8.18 -8.90 13.02
CA GLY A 201 -9.57 -9.22 13.40
C GLY A 201 -10.14 -10.42 12.66
N PHE A 202 -9.84 -10.58 11.36
CA PHE A 202 -10.19 -11.78 10.60
C PHE A 202 -9.66 -13.04 11.30
N LEU A 203 -8.35 -13.07 11.58
CA LEU A 203 -7.70 -14.23 12.20
C LEU A 203 -8.20 -14.49 13.62
N THR A 204 -8.51 -13.44 14.37
CA THR A 204 -9.08 -13.54 15.72
C THR A 204 -10.47 -14.15 15.71
N ALA A 205 -11.37 -13.66 14.87
CA ALA A 205 -12.71 -14.22 14.74
C ALA A 205 -12.67 -15.67 14.21
N TYR A 206 -11.81 -15.94 13.22
CA TYR A 206 -11.63 -17.29 12.70
C TYR A 206 -11.13 -18.24 13.81
N HIS A 207 -10.09 -17.86 14.55
CA HIS A 207 -9.51 -18.70 15.61
C HIS A 207 -10.55 -19.10 16.68
N HIS A 208 -11.44 -18.19 17.06
CA HIS A 208 -12.48 -18.49 18.06
C HIS A 208 -13.66 -19.32 17.52
N LEU A 209 -13.86 -19.35 16.21
CA LEU A 209 -14.99 -20.04 15.57
C LEU A 209 -14.57 -21.35 14.87
N GLN A 210 -13.27 -21.62 14.73
CA GLN A 210 -12.74 -22.76 13.98
C GLN A 210 -13.12 -24.13 14.56
N ASP A 211 -13.48 -24.21 15.85
CA ASP A 211 -13.92 -25.46 16.49
C ASP A 211 -15.35 -25.88 16.15
N GLY A 212 -16.15 -24.97 15.58
CA GLY A 212 -17.53 -25.26 15.19
C GLY A 212 -17.63 -25.81 13.77
N SER A 213 -17.56 -24.92 12.79
CA SER A 213 -17.63 -25.26 11.37
C SER A 213 -16.67 -24.36 10.58
N PRO A 214 -15.89 -24.89 9.63
CA PRO A 214 -15.02 -24.07 8.77
C PRO A 214 -15.78 -22.95 8.07
N VAL A 215 -17.03 -23.19 7.66
CA VAL A 215 -17.87 -22.18 6.99
C VAL A 215 -18.22 -21.05 7.94
N VAL A 216 -18.61 -21.38 9.19
CA VAL A 216 -18.93 -20.38 10.22
C VAL A 216 -17.69 -19.58 10.60
N ALA A 217 -16.53 -20.25 10.72
CA ALA A 217 -15.26 -19.60 11.01
C ALA A 217 -14.84 -18.61 9.91
N LEU A 218 -14.97 -19.00 8.64
CA LEU A 218 -14.72 -18.12 7.49
C LEU A 218 -15.69 -16.94 7.47
N ALA A 219 -16.99 -17.18 7.63
CA ALA A 219 -17.99 -16.14 7.64
C ALA A 219 -17.74 -15.13 8.78
N GLY A 220 -17.45 -15.62 9.99
CA GLY A 220 -17.11 -14.77 11.13
C GLY A 220 -15.81 -13.99 10.93
N GLY A 221 -14.79 -14.62 10.36
CA GLY A 221 -13.55 -13.97 9.96
C GLY A 221 -13.80 -12.79 9.00
N TRP A 222 -14.52 -13.03 7.91
CA TRP A 222 -14.85 -12.01 6.91
C TRP A 222 -15.74 -10.89 7.49
N ALA A 223 -16.70 -11.23 8.35
CA ALA A 223 -17.53 -10.24 9.03
C ALA A 223 -16.67 -9.33 9.93
N ALA A 224 -15.77 -9.89 10.73
CA ALA A 224 -14.83 -9.13 11.56
C ALA A 224 -13.89 -8.26 10.73
N PHE A 225 -13.37 -8.79 9.61
CA PHE A 225 -12.58 -8.02 8.65
C PHE A 225 -13.37 -6.82 8.13
N ALA A 226 -14.60 -7.03 7.63
CA ALA A 226 -15.43 -5.99 7.06
C ALA A 226 -15.76 -4.91 8.09
N LEU A 227 -16.11 -5.30 9.32
CA LEU A 227 -16.37 -4.38 10.44
C LEU A 227 -15.17 -3.50 10.74
N LEU A 228 -14.00 -4.09 10.94
CA LEU A 228 -12.78 -3.35 11.24
C LEU A 228 -12.32 -2.50 10.06
N ALA A 229 -12.33 -3.04 8.84
CA ALA A 229 -11.99 -2.30 7.64
C ALA A 229 -12.90 -1.08 7.47
N THR A 230 -14.21 -1.24 7.68
CA THR A 230 -15.18 -0.15 7.67
C THR A 230 -14.87 0.87 8.75
N ALA A 231 -14.74 0.45 10.02
CA ALA A 231 -14.40 1.34 11.13
C ALA A 231 -13.09 2.11 10.90
N LEU A 232 -12.10 1.48 10.27
CA LEU A 232 -10.83 2.11 9.92
C LEU A 232 -10.95 3.09 8.76
N HIS A 233 -11.89 2.90 7.83
CA HIS A 233 -12.07 3.78 6.67
C HIS A 233 -13.17 4.83 6.84
N LEU A 234 -14.02 4.71 7.86
CA LEU A 234 -14.98 5.77 8.18
C LEU A 234 -14.21 7.09 8.33
N PRO A 235 -14.63 8.15 7.61
CA PRO A 235 -14.09 9.48 7.84
C PRO A 235 -14.29 9.75 9.32
N ARG A 236 -13.18 9.91 10.07
CA ARG A 236 -13.25 10.45 11.43
C ARG A 236 -13.85 11.84 11.24
N ARG A 237 -15.18 11.93 11.38
CA ARG A 237 -15.96 13.14 11.18
C ARG A 237 -15.20 14.21 11.94
N ARG A 238 -14.75 15.18 11.15
CA ARG A 238 -13.86 16.26 11.55
C ARG A 238 -14.28 16.68 12.94
N ARG A 239 -13.37 16.57 13.91
CA ARG A 239 -13.45 17.38 15.13
C ARG A 239 -13.73 18.76 14.60
N ALA A 240 -14.94 19.26 14.82
CA ALA A 240 -15.33 20.59 14.41
C ALA A 240 -14.21 21.49 14.90
N GLU A 241 -13.45 22.03 13.96
CA GLU A 241 -12.48 23.05 14.27
C GLU A 241 -13.31 24.13 14.95
N PRO A 242 -13.05 24.45 16.24
CA PRO A 242 -13.76 25.52 16.89
C PRO A 242 -13.59 26.72 15.97
N ALA A 243 -14.70 27.24 15.45
CA ALA A 243 -14.67 28.46 14.67
C ALA A 243 -13.83 29.47 15.47
N PRO A 244 -12.80 30.08 14.88
CA PRO A 244 -11.98 31.04 15.61
C PRO A 244 -12.93 32.09 16.18
N ALA A 245 -13.01 32.14 17.52
CA ALA A 245 -13.89 33.05 18.24
C ALA A 245 -13.42 34.53 18.15
N ASP A 246 -12.40 34.80 17.35
CA ASP A 246 -11.75 36.10 17.23
C ASP A 246 -12.07 36.84 15.91
N ALA A 247 -13.18 36.48 15.24
CA ALA A 247 -13.83 37.40 14.31
C ALA A 247 -14.87 38.26 15.05
N LEU A 248 -14.50 38.81 16.21
CA LEU A 248 -15.13 40.04 16.69
C LEU A 248 -14.67 41.13 15.71
N PRO A 249 -15.58 41.81 15.00
CA PRO A 249 -15.21 42.97 14.20
C PRO A 249 -14.55 43.97 15.13
N ASP A 250 -13.29 44.29 14.83
CA ASP A 250 -12.51 45.29 15.52
C ASP A 250 -13.24 46.63 15.38
N ALA A 251 -14.06 46.99 16.37
CA ALA A 251 -14.84 48.23 16.42
C ALA A 251 -13.95 49.49 16.51
N SER A 252 -12.63 49.30 16.48
CA SER A 252 -11.59 50.32 16.49
C SER A 252 -11.13 50.78 15.11
N ALA A 253 -11.61 50.17 14.02
CA ALA A 253 -11.26 50.60 12.66
C ALA A 253 -11.94 51.95 12.34
N GLY A 254 -11.25 53.04 12.69
CA GLY A 254 -11.59 54.40 12.28
C GLY A 254 -11.71 54.55 10.76
N PRO A 255 -12.33 55.64 10.27
CA PRO A 255 -12.63 55.83 8.86
C PRO A 255 -11.37 55.69 8.01
N ALA A 256 -11.45 54.81 7.01
CA ALA A 256 -10.35 54.48 6.11
C ALA A 256 -9.79 55.75 5.43
N PRO A 257 -8.45 55.94 5.41
CA PRO A 257 -7.85 57.02 4.65
C PRO A 257 -8.13 56.83 3.16
N ALA A 258 -8.53 57.93 2.52
CA ALA A 258 -8.86 57.99 1.10
C ALA A 258 -7.76 57.34 0.25
N ALA A 259 -8.18 56.42 -0.62
CA ALA A 259 -7.28 55.69 -1.51
C ALA A 259 -6.48 56.68 -2.39
N PRO A 260 -5.14 56.54 -2.47
CA PRO A 260 -4.34 57.34 -3.37
C PRO A 260 -4.71 57.01 -4.82
N THR A 261 -5.10 58.05 -5.55
CA THR A 261 -5.41 58.02 -6.97
C THR A 261 -4.22 57.43 -7.74
N ARG A 262 -4.40 56.25 -8.34
CA ARG A 262 -3.40 55.63 -9.21
C ARG A 262 -3.13 56.56 -10.40
N PRO A 263 -1.87 56.91 -10.71
CA PRO A 263 -1.53 57.58 -11.95
C PRO A 263 -1.93 56.72 -13.15
N ALA A 264 -2.44 57.37 -14.19
CA ALA A 264 -2.81 56.72 -15.44
C ALA A 264 -1.61 55.97 -16.03
N PRO A 265 -1.80 54.75 -16.57
CA PRO A 265 -0.72 53.99 -17.19
C PRO A 265 -0.17 54.73 -18.41
N ASP A 266 1.15 54.84 -18.46
CA ASP A 266 1.92 55.44 -19.54
C ASP A 266 1.70 54.65 -20.86
N PRO A 267 1.24 55.30 -21.94
CA PRO A 267 0.95 54.63 -23.22
C PRO A 267 2.19 54.13 -23.98
N SER A 268 3.41 54.35 -23.46
CA SER A 268 4.66 53.98 -24.11
C SER A 268 5.08 52.51 -23.97
N THR A 269 4.41 51.70 -23.13
CA THR A 269 4.72 50.26 -22.96
C THR A 269 3.76 49.33 -23.71
N ARG A 270 3.43 49.64 -24.97
CA ARG A 270 2.84 48.64 -25.88
C ARG A 270 3.98 47.80 -26.49
N PRO A 271 4.10 46.50 -26.16
CA PRO A 271 4.98 45.63 -26.92
C PRO A 271 4.48 45.54 -28.36
N ALA A 272 5.42 45.66 -29.30
CA ALA A 272 5.18 45.51 -30.73
C ALA A 272 4.57 44.14 -31.05
N PRO A 273 3.71 44.02 -32.08
CA PRO A 273 3.17 42.74 -32.50
C PRO A 273 4.31 41.89 -33.07
N ASP A 274 4.68 40.85 -32.32
CA ASP A 274 5.62 39.84 -32.79
C ASP A 274 5.07 39.20 -34.07
N GLY A 275 5.92 39.27 -35.09
CA GLY A 275 5.67 38.80 -36.43
C GLY A 275 5.38 37.30 -36.48
N ALA A 276 4.60 36.97 -37.50
CA ALA A 276 4.27 35.64 -37.95
C ALA A 276 5.48 34.68 -37.93
N ALA A 277 5.47 33.74 -36.99
CA ALA A 277 6.32 32.55 -37.02
C ALA A 277 5.45 31.34 -37.38
N GLY A 278 5.92 30.62 -38.41
CA GLY A 278 5.18 29.63 -39.19
C GLY A 278 4.48 28.53 -38.40
N THR A 279 3.28 28.22 -38.87
CA THR A 279 2.57 26.96 -38.68
C THR A 279 3.48 25.77 -39.03
N PRO A 280 3.68 24.79 -38.14
CA PRO A 280 4.41 23.57 -38.49
C PRO A 280 3.59 22.75 -39.49
N HIS A 281 4.14 22.55 -40.69
CA HIS A 281 3.63 21.58 -41.66
C HIS A 281 3.51 20.19 -41.02
N ALA A 282 2.27 19.72 -40.88
CA ALA A 282 1.98 18.34 -40.52
C ALA A 282 2.56 17.40 -41.59
N ARG A 283 3.52 16.56 -41.21
CA ARG A 283 4.03 15.49 -42.07
C ARG A 283 2.89 14.50 -42.40
N PRO A 284 2.74 14.06 -43.66
CA PRO A 284 1.77 13.04 -44.02
C PRO A 284 2.09 11.73 -43.30
N ARG A 285 1.09 11.10 -42.69
CA ARG A 285 1.21 9.73 -42.17
C ARG A 285 1.49 8.76 -43.34
N PRO A 286 2.46 7.84 -43.23
CA PRO A 286 2.67 6.81 -44.23
C PRO A 286 1.44 5.89 -44.31
N ARG A 287 1.05 5.52 -45.54
CA ARG A 287 -0.03 4.56 -45.80
C ARG A 287 0.34 3.19 -45.18
N PRO A 288 -0.60 2.50 -44.51
CA PRO A 288 -0.37 1.16 -43.99
C PRO A 288 -0.09 0.18 -45.14
N THR A 289 0.95 -0.64 -44.96
CA THR A 289 1.37 -1.65 -45.93
C THR A 289 0.40 -2.83 -45.96
N ALA A 290 0.34 -3.55 -47.09
CA ALA A 290 -0.59 -4.66 -47.31
C ALA A 290 -0.51 -5.80 -46.29
N ALA A 291 0.60 -5.89 -45.52
CA ALA A 291 0.77 -6.85 -44.44
C ALA A 291 -0.15 -6.56 -43.23
N GLU A 292 -0.52 -5.30 -43.00
CA GLU A 292 -1.29 -4.89 -41.82
C GLU A 292 -2.80 -5.15 -41.99
N ARG A 293 -3.28 -5.39 -43.21
CA ARG A 293 -4.70 -5.70 -43.49
C ARG A 293 -5.11 -7.15 -43.26
N ARG A 294 -4.17 -8.06 -42.96
CA ARG A 294 -4.47 -9.50 -42.73
C ARG A 294 -4.63 -9.90 -41.26
N ALA A 295 -4.50 -8.97 -40.32
CA ALA A 295 -4.57 -9.28 -38.89
C ALA A 295 -5.94 -9.00 -38.23
N THR A 296 -6.96 -8.62 -39.00
CA THR A 296 -8.31 -8.27 -38.49
C THR A 296 -9.42 -8.99 -39.24
N THR A 297 -9.30 -10.31 -39.35
CA THR A 297 -10.39 -11.24 -39.66
C THR A 297 -10.22 -12.48 -38.80
#